data_AF-A0A540WEQ5-F1
#
_entry.id   AF-A0A540WEQ5-F1
#
_cell.length_a   1.000
_cell.length_b   1.000
_cell.length_c   1.000
_cell.angle_alpha   90.00
_cell.angle_beta   90.00
_cell.angle_gamma   90.00
#
_symmetry.space_group_name_H-M   'P 1'
#
loop_
_entity.id
_entity.type
_entity.pdbx_description
1 polymer ?
#
loop_
_entity_poly.entity_id
_entity_poly.type
_entity_poly.pdbx_seq_one_letter_code
_entity_poly.pdbx_strand_id
1 'polypeptide(L)'
;MTDDGMDLTRDETLRALAALEASWRHDDQALEALGAAEEYEQPLPVLLADYGHRTLRALLTIAFSGGTAAPEEMPELTERMRDNAIYRLSEVLGDALEVWGDTADSSPAAAGHIGRTVMSAIVAVSQSDTGEDILPLLAALRAHTLQDRA
;
A
#
# COMPACT_ATOMS: atom_id res chain seq x y z
N MET A 1 21.42 0.97 17.58
CA MET A 1 20.84 1.69 16.44
C MET A 1 20.39 0.62 15.47
N THR A 2 19.31 -0.05 15.84
CA THR A 2 18.61 -1.03 15.02
C THR A 2 17.60 -0.21 14.23
N ASP A 3 17.90 -0.07 12.95
CA ASP A 3 16.94 0.25 11.91
C ASP A 3 15.98 -0.96 11.83
N ASP A 4 15.01 -1.01 12.74
CA ASP A 4 13.80 -1.79 12.48
C ASP A 4 13.07 -0.97 11.42
N GLY A 5 13.02 -1.47 10.18
CA GLY A 5 12.07 -1.04 9.16
C GLY A 5 10.66 -1.29 9.69
N MET A 6 10.23 -0.39 10.58
CA MET A 6 9.07 -0.55 11.44
C MET A 6 7.83 -0.65 10.56
N ASP A 7 7.02 -1.68 10.82
CA ASP A 7 5.67 -1.76 10.29
C ASP A 7 4.95 -0.42 10.47
N LEU A 8 4.20 0.01 9.44
CA LEU A 8 3.36 1.21 9.53
C LEU A 8 2.53 1.12 10.80
N THR A 9 2.51 2.20 11.56
CA THR A 9 1.67 2.28 12.75
C THR A 9 0.20 2.08 12.37
N ARG A 10 -0.63 1.77 13.37
CA ARG A 10 -2.08 1.66 13.16
C ARG A 10 -2.65 2.93 12.55
N ASP A 11 -2.23 4.09 13.03
CA ASP A 11 -2.75 5.38 12.59
C ASP A 11 -2.27 5.72 11.17
N GLU A 12 -1.00 5.43 10.84
CA GLU A 12 -0.48 5.54 9.47
C GLU A 12 -1.21 4.61 8.50
N THR A 13 -1.48 3.36 8.92
CA THR A 13 -2.25 2.40 8.13
C THR A 13 -3.68 2.89 7.88
N LEU A 14 -4.35 3.41 8.92
CA LEU A 14 -5.70 3.96 8.80
C LEU A 14 -5.73 5.23 7.92
N ARG A 15 -4.72 6.09 8.04
CA ARG A 15 -4.56 7.29 7.22
C ARG A 15 -4.30 6.94 5.77
N ALA A 16 -3.42 5.97 5.49
CA ALA A 16 -3.18 5.45 4.15
C ALA A 16 -4.47 4.89 3.53
N LEU A 17 -5.20 4.04 4.26
CA LEU A 17 -6.49 3.50 3.81
C LEU A 17 -7.53 4.60 3.52
N ALA A 18 -7.62 5.61 4.39
CA ALA A 18 -8.51 6.76 4.17
C ALA A 18 -8.10 7.57 2.93
N ALA A 19 -6.81 7.76 2.71
CA ALA A 19 -6.29 8.50 1.55
C ALA A 19 -6.46 7.70 0.24
N LEU A 20 -6.33 6.38 0.27
CA LEU A 20 -6.65 5.53 -0.89
C LEU A 20 -8.15 5.62 -1.25
N GLU A 21 -9.03 5.59 -0.27
CA GLU A 21 -10.47 5.77 -0.48
C GLU A 21 -10.79 7.16 -1.06
N ALA A 22 -10.19 8.22 -0.51
CA ALA A 22 -10.34 9.58 -1.03
C ALA A 22 -9.81 9.71 -2.46
N SER A 23 -8.64 9.11 -2.74
CA SER A 23 -8.03 9.08 -4.07
C SER A 23 -8.92 8.39 -5.11
N TRP A 24 -9.54 7.27 -4.72
CA TRP A 24 -10.47 6.53 -5.56
C TRP A 24 -11.77 7.30 -5.83
N ARG A 25 -12.25 8.05 -4.85
CA ARG A 25 -13.45 8.90 -4.96
C ARG A 25 -13.20 10.26 -5.61
N HIS A 26 -11.95 10.62 -5.90
CA HIS A 26 -11.57 11.97 -6.32
C HIS A 26 -11.98 13.04 -5.29
N ASP A 27 -11.85 12.73 -4.00
CA ASP A 27 -12.17 13.64 -2.90
C ASP A 27 -10.91 14.44 -2.50
N ASP A 28 -10.65 15.50 -3.24
CA ASP A 28 -9.48 16.38 -3.01
C ASP A 28 -9.54 17.07 -1.63
N GLN A 29 -10.75 17.35 -1.12
CA GLN A 29 -10.91 17.97 0.21
C GLN A 29 -10.53 17.00 1.32
N ALA A 30 -10.90 15.72 1.20
CA ALA A 30 -10.45 14.70 2.14
C ALA A 30 -8.93 14.50 2.05
N LEU A 31 -8.34 14.53 0.86
CA LEU A 31 -6.88 14.44 0.68
C LEU A 31 -6.16 15.65 1.29
N GLU A 32 -6.70 16.85 1.19
CA GLU A 32 -6.16 18.04 1.85
C GLU A 32 -6.20 17.91 3.37
N ALA A 33 -7.33 17.47 3.93
CA ALA A 33 -7.46 17.23 5.37
C ALA A 33 -6.50 16.14 5.87
N LEU A 34 -6.34 15.05 5.11
CA LEU A 34 -5.41 13.96 5.42
C LEU A 34 -3.95 14.36 5.17
N GLY A 35 -3.69 15.37 4.34
CA GLY A 35 -2.36 15.87 4.01
C GLY A 35 -1.83 16.91 5.01
N ALA A 36 -2.68 17.43 5.89
CA ALA A 36 -2.32 18.34 6.99
C ALA A 36 -1.56 17.60 8.11
N ALA A 37 -0.39 17.06 7.75
CA ALA A 37 0.46 16.27 8.62
C ALA A 37 0.99 17.10 9.81
N GLU A 38 1.03 16.51 11.00
CA GLU A 38 1.77 17.07 12.14
C GLU A 38 3.29 16.94 11.93
N GLU A 39 4.11 17.66 12.72
CA GLU A 39 5.57 17.78 12.54
C GLU A 39 6.33 16.44 12.45
N TYR A 40 5.75 15.36 13.00
CA TYR A 40 6.36 14.02 13.06
C TYR A 40 5.67 13.00 12.16
N GLU A 41 4.64 13.40 11.43
CA GLU A 41 3.91 12.49 10.56
C GLU A 41 4.54 12.42 9.17
N GLN A 42 4.57 11.22 8.62
CA GLN A 42 5.05 11.00 7.26
C GLN A 42 4.19 11.79 6.25
N PRO A 43 4.80 12.48 5.26
CA PRO A 43 4.05 13.16 4.21
C PRO A 43 3.15 12.18 3.45
N LEU A 44 1.94 12.62 3.11
CA LEU A 44 0.93 11.76 2.51
C LEU A 44 1.38 11.04 1.21
N PRO A 45 2.11 11.68 0.29
CA PRO A 45 2.69 10.99 -0.87
C PRO A 45 3.60 9.81 -0.51
N VAL A 46 4.49 10.01 0.47
CA VAL A 46 5.44 9.00 0.93
C VAL A 46 4.70 7.85 1.62
N LEU A 47 3.74 8.18 2.48
CA LEU A 47 2.91 7.18 3.18
C LEU A 47 2.14 6.29 2.18
N LEU A 48 1.54 6.89 1.14
CA LEU A 48 0.82 6.15 0.11
C LEU A 48 1.74 5.25 -0.72
N ALA A 49 2.94 5.73 -1.05
CA ALA A 49 3.95 4.95 -1.76
C ALA A 49 4.39 3.73 -0.94
N ASP A 50 4.77 3.94 0.32
CA ASP A 50 5.21 2.89 1.23
C ASP A 50 4.11 1.85 1.49
N TYR A 51 2.89 2.32 1.81
CA TYR A 51 1.74 1.43 1.98
C TYR A 51 1.46 0.61 0.71
N GLY A 52 1.55 1.24 -0.47
CA GLY A 52 1.33 0.59 -1.75
C GLY A 52 2.36 -0.51 -2.05
N HIS A 53 3.65 -0.20 -1.85
CA HIS A 53 4.74 -1.17 -2.03
C HIS A 53 4.54 -2.39 -1.11
N ARG A 54 4.36 -2.16 0.19
CA ARG A 54 4.14 -3.24 1.16
C ARG A 54 2.93 -4.10 0.81
N THR A 55 1.82 -3.48 0.41
CA THR A 55 0.58 -4.18 0.03
C THR A 55 0.79 -5.04 -1.21
N LEU A 56 1.45 -4.53 -2.25
CA LEU A 56 1.73 -5.31 -3.46
C LEU A 56 2.61 -6.53 -3.17
N ARG A 57 3.64 -6.35 -2.33
CA ARG A 57 4.52 -7.45 -1.92
C ARG A 57 3.76 -8.50 -1.11
N ALA A 58 2.87 -8.10 -0.22
CA ALA A 58 2.01 -9.01 0.54
C ALA A 58 1.06 -9.80 -0.38
N LEU A 59 0.39 -9.14 -1.32
CA LEU A 59 -0.52 -9.79 -2.28
C LEU A 59 0.21 -10.82 -3.14
N LEU A 60 1.40 -10.50 -3.64
CA LEU A 60 2.20 -11.45 -4.41
C LEU A 60 2.65 -12.62 -3.54
N THR A 61 3.11 -12.35 -2.32
CA THR A 61 3.50 -13.42 -1.39
C THR A 61 2.34 -14.38 -1.14
N ILE A 62 1.12 -13.87 -0.93
CA ILE A 62 -0.09 -14.68 -0.81
C ILE A 62 -0.35 -15.48 -2.09
N ALA A 63 -0.27 -14.84 -3.26
CA ALA A 63 -0.51 -15.49 -4.55
C ALA A 63 0.49 -16.63 -4.85
N PHE A 64 1.76 -16.48 -4.46
CA PHE A 64 2.81 -17.48 -4.66
C PHE A 64 2.83 -18.57 -3.57
N SER A 65 2.47 -18.25 -2.33
CA SER A 65 2.41 -19.21 -1.22
C SER A 65 1.11 -20.02 -1.16
N GLY A 66 0.04 -19.56 -1.81
CA GLY A 66 -1.31 -20.08 -1.60
C GLY A 66 -1.91 -19.70 -0.24
N GLY A 67 -1.32 -18.73 0.46
CA GLY A 67 -1.80 -18.23 1.75
C GLY A 67 -1.49 -19.10 2.97
N THR A 68 -0.65 -20.13 2.84
CA THR A 68 -0.38 -21.09 3.92
C THR A 68 1.10 -21.30 4.23
N ALA A 69 1.99 -20.53 3.62
CA ALA A 69 3.42 -20.76 3.82
C ALA A 69 3.85 -20.41 5.24
N ALA A 70 4.53 -21.36 5.89
CA ALA A 70 5.08 -21.15 7.22
C ALA A 70 6.23 -20.14 7.17
N PRO A 71 6.54 -19.43 8.27
CA PRO A 71 7.68 -18.49 8.32
C PRO A 71 9.01 -19.11 7.87
N GLU A 72 9.18 -20.42 8.13
CA GLU A 72 10.37 -21.20 7.80
C GLU A 72 10.53 -21.42 6.28
N GLU A 73 9.43 -21.35 5.52
CA GLU A 73 9.38 -21.56 4.07
C GLU A 73 9.54 -20.25 3.28
N MET A 74 9.50 -19.10 3.96
CA MET A 74 9.64 -17.77 3.35
C MET A 74 10.94 -17.57 2.56
N PRO A 75 12.12 -18.05 3.01
CA PRO A 75 13.35 -17.89 2.24
C PRO A 75 13.30 -18.61 0.89
N GLU A 76 12.83 -19.87 0.88
CA GLU A 76 12.71 -20.67 -0.36
C GLU A 76 11.64 -20.11 -1.29
N LEU A 77 10.51 -19.63 -0.73
CA LEU A 77 9.48 -18.95 -1.50
C LEU A 77 10.02 -17.67 -2.13
N THR A 78 10.80 -16.88 -1.39
CA THR A 78 11.41 -15.64 -1.88
C THR A 78 12.38 -15.93 -3.02
N GLU A 79 13.20 -16.97 -2.91
CA GLU A 79 14.11 -17.39 -3.98
C GLU A 79 13.35 -17.79 -5.24
N ARG A 80 12.29 -18.59 -5.11
CA ARG A 80 11.40 -18.94 -6.24
C ARG A 80 10.72 -17.71 -6.85
N MET A 81 10.33 -16.75 -6.02
CA MET A 81 9.72 -15.50 -6.48
C MET A 81 10.71 -14.65 -7.29
N ARG A 82 12.00 -14.61 -6.93
CA ARG A 82 13.02 -13.84 -7.69
C ARG A 82 13.20 -14.31 -9.14
N ASP A 83 12.94 -15.58 -9.42
CA ASP A 83 12.96 -16.11 -10.79
C ASP A 83 11.70 -15.74 -11.58
N ASN A 84 10.64 -15.29 -10.90
CA ASN A 84 9.38 -14.91 -11.52
C ASN A 84 9.41 -13.46 -12.03
N ALA A 85 9.03 -13.28 -13.31
CA ALA A 85 9.02 -11.96 -13.95
C ALA A 85 7.99 -10.99 -13.36
N ILE A 86 6.83 -11.47 -12.90
CA ILE A 86 5.79 -10.63 -12.29
C ILE A 86 6.29 -10.10 -10.96
N TYR A 87 6.89 -10.95 -10.13
CA TYR A 87 7.47 -10.52 -8.86
C TYR A 87 8.55 -9.45 -9.06
N ARG A 88 9.51 -9.68 -9.97
CA ARG A 88 10.56 -8.68 -10.27
C ARG A 88 9.98 -7.37 -10.78
N LEU A 89 8.94 -7.39 -11.61
CA LEU A 89 8.28 -6.18 -12.09
C LEU A 89 7.60 -5.42 -10.96
N SER A 90 7.00 -6.14 -10.01
CA SER A 90 6.36 -5.52 -8.84
C SER A 90 7.35 -4.91 -7.86
N GLU A 91 8.54 -5.49 -7.68
CA GLU A 91 9.61 -4.84 -6.90
C GLU A 91 10.06 -3.54 -7.57
N VAL A 92 10.27 -3.54 -8.90
CA VAL A 92 10.58 -2.31 -9.65
C VAL A 92 9.47 -1.26 -9.53
N LEU A 93 8.20 -1.69 -9.52
CA LEU A 93 7.06 -0.80 -9.27
C LEU A 93 7.08 -0.24 -7.85
N GLY A 94 7.43 -1.06 -6.85
CA GLY A 94 7.63 -0.64 -5.46
C GLY A 94 8.70 0.43 -5.34
N ASP A 95 9.90 0.18 -5.88
CA ASP A 95 10.99 1.15 -5.91
C ASP A 95 10.58 2.45 -6.61
N ALA A 96 9.85 2.36 -7.73
CA ALA A 96 9.36 3.52 -8.45
C ALA A 96 8.32 4.32 -7.66
N LEU A 97 7.44 3.63 -6.89
CA LEU A 97 6.49 4.28 -6.01
C LEU A 97 7.20 5.02 -4.87
N GLU A 98 8.20 4.40 -4.24
CA GLU A 98 8.98 5.04 -3.17
C GLU A 98 9.67 6.31 -3.67
N VAL A 99 10.39 6.22 -4.79
CA VAL A 99 11.03 7.40 -5.41
C VAL A 99 10.00 8.47 -5.76
N TRP A 100 8.82 8.08 -6.26
CA TRP A 100 7.77 9.04 -6.58
C TRP A 100 7.20 9.69 -5.31
N GLY A 101 6.97 8.92 -4.24
CA GLY A 101 6.52 9.44 -2.95
C GLY A 101 7.50 10.46 -2.38
N ASP A 102 8.80 10.17 -2.43
CA ASP A 102 9.87 11.03 -1.91
C ASP A 102 10.07 12.33 -2.71
N THR A 103 9.79 12.29 -4.02
CA THR A 103 10.02 13.43 -4.92
C THR A 103 8.75 14.23 -5.22
N ALA A 104 7.59 13.71 -4.87
CA ALA A 104 6.31 14.39 -5.00
C ALA A 104 6.26 15.63 -4.10
N ASP A 105 5.58 16.68 -4.58
CA ASP A 105 5.19 17.76 -3.70
C ASP A 105 4.10 17.28 -2.71
N SER A 106 3.94 18.01 -1.61
CA SER A 106 2.91 17.70 -0.61
C SER A 106 1.48 18.08 -1.04
N SER A 107 1.22 18.26 -2.34
CA SER A 107 -0.11 18.65 -2.80
C SER A 107 -1.11 17.49 -2.72
N PRO A 108 -2.40 17.78 -2.48
CA PRO A 108 -3.46 16.77 -2.56
C PRO A 108 -3.50 16.07 -3.92
N ALA A 109 -3.18 16.80 -4.99
CA ALA A 109 -3.13 16.26 -6.34
C ALA A 109 -2.03 15.19 -6.49
N ALA A 110 -0.83 15.42 -5.96
CA ALA A 110 0.25 14.43 -6.00
C ALA A 110 -0.11 13.17 -5.21
N ALA A 111 -0.60 13.33 -3.98
CA ALA A 111 -1.10 12.23 -3.16
C ALA A 111 -2.21 11.43 -3.89
N GLY A 112 -3.17 12.13 -4.51
CA GLY A 112 -4.25 11.51 -5.27
C GLY A 112 -3.77 10.69 -6.48
N HIS A 113 -2.73 11.16 -7.19
CA HIS A 113 -2.14 10.41 -8.30
C HIS A 113 -1.42 9.13 -7.83
N ILE A 114 -0.64 9.22 -6.76
CA ILE A 114 0.03 8.05 -6.17
C ILE A 114 -1.01 7.06 -5.67
N GLY A 115 -2.00 7.52 -4.89
CA GLY A 115 -3.07 6.68 -4.36
C GLY A 115 -3.84 5.94 -5.44
N ARG A 116 -4.22 6.63 -6.54
CA ARG A 116 -4.87 5.97 -7.69
C ARG A 116 -3.98 4.93 -8.38
N THR A 117 -2.68 5.18 -8.47
CA THR A 117 -1.72 4.24 -9.05
C THR A 117 -1.60 2.99 -8.19
N VAL A 118 -1.49 3.16 -6.87
CA VAL A 118 -1.49 2.06 -5.90
C VAL A 118 -2.77 1.24 -6.02
N MET A 119 -3.94 1.89 -6.07
CA MET A 119 -5.22 1.19 -6.24
C MET A 119 -5.29 0.41 -7.56
N SER A 120 -4.84 1.02 -8.66
CA SER A 120 -4.81 0.36 -9.96
C SER A 120 -3.90 -0.88 -9.95
N ALA A 121 -2.76 -0.80 -9.27
CA ALA A 121 -1.85 -1.93 -9.11
C ALA A 121 -2.47 -3.04 -8.25
N ILE A 122 -3.12 -2.71 -7.14
CA ILE A 122 -3.84 -3.66 -6.28
C ILE A 122 -4.93 -4.40 -7.08
N VAL A 123 -5.75 -3.68 -7.85
CA VAL A 123 -6.79 -4.27 -8.71
C VAL A 123 -6.18 -5.20 -9.74
N ALA A 124 -5.12 -4.76 -10.42
CA ALA A 124 -4.45 -5.56 -11.44
C ALA A 124 -3.89 -6.88 -10.88
N VAL A 125 -3.33 -6.86 -9.67
CA VAL A 125 -2.83 -8.08 -9.00
C VAL A 125 -3.96 -8.94 -8.45
N SER A 126 -5.08 -8.33 -8.04
CA SER A 126 -6.21 -9.02 -7.40
C SER A 126 -7.21 -9.65 -8.38
N GLN A 127 -7.03 -9.46 -9.70
CA GLN A 127 -7.94 -9.96 -10.75
C GLN A 127 -9.40 -9.50 -10.57
N SER A 128 -9.64 -8.33 -9.96
CA SER A 128 -10.99 -7.76 -9.87
C SER A 128 -11.34 -7.08 -11.20
N ASP A 129 -12.34 -7.61 -11.90
CA ASP A 129 -12.68 -7.19 -13.27
C ASP A 129 -13.34 -5.79 -13.36
N THR A 130 -13.89 -5.26 -12.27
CA THR A 130 -14.71 -4.03 -12.32
C THR A 130 -14.29 -2.92 -11.36
N GLY A 131 -13.38 -3.20 -10.41
CA GLY A 131 -13.02 -2.24 -9.36
C GLY A 131 -14.18 -1.90 -8.41
N GLU A 132 -15.37 -2.48 -8.59
CA GLU A 132 -16.54 -2.27 -7.72
C GLU A 132 -16.28 -2.80 -6.30
N ASP A 133 -15.40 -3.80 -6.17
CA ASP A 133 -15.03 -4.41 -4.90
C ASP A 133 -14.00 -3.62 -4.10
N ILE A 134 -13.45 -2.54 -4.67
CA ILE A 134 -12.38 -1.75 -4.04
C ILE A 134 -12.84 -1.09 -2.75
N LEU A 135 -13.99 -0.40 -2.77
CA LEU A 135 -14.49 0.28 -1.57
C LEU A 135 -14.88 -0.72 -0.47
N PRO A 136 -15.58 -1.83 -0.76
CA PRO A 136 -15.74 -2.93 0.18
C PRO A 136 -14.43 -3.48 0.74
N LEU A 137 -13.41 -3.67 -0.10
CA LEU A 137 -12.09 -4.15 0.33
C LEU A 137 -11.42 -3.18 1.30
N LEU A 138 -11.37 -1.88 0.96
CA LEU A 138 -10.79 -0.85 1.83
C LEU A 138 -11.55 -0.75 3.16
N ALA A 139 -12.88 -0.90 3.14
CA ALA A 139 -13.69 -0.94 4.36
C ALA A 139 -13.39 -2.17 5.23
N ALA A 140 -13.19 -3.34 4.61
CA ALA A 140 -12.82 -4.57 5.32
C ALA A 140 -11.42 -4.46 5.94
N LEU A 141 -10.44 -3.94 5.20
CA LEU A 141 -9.09 -3.70 5.70
C LEU A 141 -9.11 -2.72 6.88
N ARG A 142 -9.86 -1.63 6.77
CA ARG A 142 -10.06 -0.68 7.87
C ARG A 142 -10.66 -1.35 9.10
N ALA A 143 -11.72 -2.15 8.93
CA ALA A 143 -12.36 -2.87 10.03
C ALA A 143 -11.37 -3.82 10.71
N HIS A 144 -10.56 -4.55 9.93
CA HIS A 144 -9.53 -5.44 10.44
C HIS A 144 -8.45 -4.69 11.24
N THR A 145 -7.89 -3.61 10.69
CA THR A 145 -6.91 -2.76 11.39
C THR A 145 -7.48 -2.18 12.69
N LEU A 146 -8.79 -1.90 12.74
CA LEU A 146 -9.44 -1.44 13.95
C LEU A 146 -9.60 -2.54 15.01
N GLN A 147 -9.74 -3.80 14.60
CA GLN A 147 -9.95 -4.97 15.44
C GLN A 147 -8.65 -5.61 15.97
N ASP A 148 -7.53 -5.42 15.27
CA ASP A 148 -6.29 -6.17 15.51
C ASP A 148 -5.58 -5.88 16.85
N ARG A 149 -6.14 -5.02 17.71
CA ARG A 149 -5.81 -4.89 19.14
C ARG A 149 -6.98 -4.30 19.95
N ALA A 150 -8.01 -5.10 20.18
CA ALA A 150 -8.89 -4.98 21.36
C ALA A 150 -8.44 -5.98 22.44
#